data_AF-A0A6L6H318-F1
#
_entry.id   AF-A0A6L6H318-F1
#
_cell.length_a   1.000
_cell.length_b   1.000
_cell.length_c   1.000
_cell.angle_alpha   90.00
_cell.angle_beta   90.00
_cell.angle_gamma   90.00
#
_symmetry.space_group_name_H-M   'P 1'
#
loop_
_entity.id
_entity.type
_entity.pdbx_description
1 polymer ?
#
loop_
_entity_poly.entity_id
_entity_poly.type
_entity_poly.pdbx_seq_one_letter_code
_entity_poly.pdbx_strand_id
1 'polypeptide(L)'
;MIHIELNEEEMKEIYIKMVEEKLVDLEAETFFLNSKQLQKFVGIGWNSITSHLMSDPNFPAIRLGNKWLFPRHEVEQYMKKYYQAVRDSGGDIIKYKRK
;
A
#
# COMPACT_ATOMS: atom_id res chain seq x y z
N MET A 1 50.39 10.39 11.65
CA MET A 1 49.23 9.47 11.64
C MET A 1 48.00 10.32 11.87
N ILE A 2 47.01 10.27 10.98
CA ILE A 2 45.75 11.00 11.17
C ILE A 2 44.88 10.12 12.05
N HIS A 3 44.57 10.61 13.26
CA HIS A 3 43.64 9.95 14.18
C HIS A 3 42.24 10.39 13.80
N ILE A 4 41.45 9.48 13.24
CA ILE A 4 40.04 9.71 12.91
C ILE A 4 39.26 9.13 14.09
N GLU A 5 38.84 9.98 15.02
CA GLU A 5 37.85 9.63 16.03
C GLU A 5 36.47 9.71 15.36
N LEU A 6 35.93 8.55 15.00
CA LEU A 6 34.60 8.43 14.41
C LEU A 6 33.56 8.72 15.51
N ASN A 7 32.85 9.84 15.37
CA ASN A 7 31.72 10.17 16.21
C ASN A 7 30.54 9.25 15.85
N GLU A 8 30.27 8.26 16.72
CA GLU A 8 29.22 7.26 16.50
C GLU A 8 27.82 7.87 16.36
N GLU A 9 27.56 9.01 17.01
CA GLU A 9 26.28 9.74 16.91
C GLU A 9 26.09 10.33 15.52
N GLU A 10 27.13 10.96 14.97
CA GLU A 10 27.11 11.56 13.64
C GLU A 10 26.97 10.50 12.53
N MET A 11 27.60 9.34 12.73
CA MET A 11 27.43 8.16 11.85
C MET A 11 26.00 7.63 11.85
N LYS A 12 25.33 7.62 13.02
CA LYS A 12 23.96 7.15 13.15
C LYS A 12 22.96 8.10 12.48
N GLU A 13 23.17 9.41 12.59
CA GLU A 13 22.35 10.41 11.92
C GLU A 13 22.46 10.31 10.39
N ILE A 14 23.68 10.17 9.86
CA ILE A 14 23.91 9.95 8.43
C ILE A 14 23.23 8.66 7.95
N TYR A 15 23.32 7.59 8.74
CA TYR A 15 22.67 6.32 8.43
C TYR A 15 21.13 6.44 8.37
N ILE A 16 20.51 7.05 9.38
CA ILE A 16 19.04 7.25 9.40
C ILE A 16 18.61 8.08 8.20
N LYS A 17 19.32 9.19 7.93
CA LYS A 17 19.01 10.07 6.81
C LYS A 17 19.09 9.35 5.46
N MET A 18 20.12 8.53 5.24
CA MET A 18 20.25 7.72 4.01
C MET A 18 19.12 6.69 3.86
N VAL A 19 18.67 6.09 4.97
CA VAL A 19 17.53 5.16 4.97
C VAL A 19 16.25 5.91 4.64
N GLU A 20 16.00 7.06 5.24
CA GLU A 20 14.84 7.91 4.97
C GLU A 20 14.82 8.40 3.52
N GLU A 21 15.93 8.90 2.98
CA GLU A 21 16.05 9.31 1.58
C GLU A 21 15.76 8.13 0.62
N LYS A 22 16.24 6.92 0.95
CA LYS A 22 15.95 5.72 0.15
C LYS A 22 14.50 5.27 0.25
N LEU A 23 13.84 5.48 1.39
CA LEU A 23 12.41 5.23 1.55
C LEU A 23 11.58 6.22 0.74
N VAL A 24 11.97 7.50 0.73
CA VAL A 24 11.35 8.55 -0.08
C VAL A 24 11.53 8.27 -1.58
N ASP A 25 12.70 7.81 -2.01
CA ASP A 25 12.95 7.39 -3.41
C ASP A 25 12.11 6.17 -3.83
N LEU A 26 11.89 5.21 -2.92
CA LEU A 26 10.99 4.06 -3.14
C LEU A 26 9.52 4.49 -3.19
N GLU A 27 9.20 5.63 -2.57
CA GLU A 27 7.93 6.34 -2.63
C GLU A 27 7.84 7.34 -3.79
N ALA A 28 8.68 7.24 -4.83
CA ALA A 28 8.34 7.86 -6.12
C ALA A 28 6.96 7.35 -6.55
N GLU A 29 5.92 8.15 -6.31
CA GLU A 29 4.51 7.75 -6.31
C GLU A 29 4.12 7.17 -7.67
N THR A 30 4.16 5.84 -7.80
CA THR A 30 3.51 5.19 -8.94
C THR A 30 2.01 5.47 -8.84
N PHE A 31 1.50 6.29 -9.77
CA PHE A 31 0.09 6.66 -9.85
C PHE A 31 -0.81 5.43 -9.90
N PHE A 32 -0.44 4.44 -10.73
CA PHE A 32 -1.12 3.16 -10.81
C PHE A 32 -0.32 2.04 -10.16
N LEU A 33 -1.03 1.21 -9.38
CA LEU A 33 -0.57 -0.11 -8.96
C LEU A 33 -0.95 -1.13 -10.04
N ASN A 34 -0.06 -2.07 -10.32
CA ASN A 34 -0.42 -3.33 -10.99
C ASN A 34 -0.92 -4.38 -9.98
N SER A 35 -1.43 -5.53 -10.43
CA SER A 35 -1.96 -6.57 -9.54
C SER A 35 -0.98 -7.09 -8.48
N LYS A 36 0.34 -7.14 -8.75
CA LYS A 36 1.33 -7.56 -7.76
C LYS A 36 1.59 -6.46 -6.73
N GLN A 37 1.64 -5.20 -7.17
CA GLN A 37 1.77 -4.05 -6.28
C GLN A 37 0.54 -3.89 -5.40
N LEU A 38 -0.67 -4.07 -5.95
CA LEU A 38 -1.91 -4.03 -5.19
C LEU A 38 -1.90 -5.06 -4.07
N GLN A 39 -1.57 -6.33 -4.37
CA GLN A 39 -1.49 -7.39 -3.35
C GLN A 39 -0.56 -7.03 -2.20
N LYS A 40 0.61 -6.45 -2.50
CA LYS A 40 1.56 -5.97 -1.48
C LYS A 40 1.00 -4.77 -0.71
N PHE A 41 0.36 -3.83 -1.41
CA PHE A 41 -0.18 -2.59 -0.83
C PHE A 41 -1.32 -2.86 0.15
N VAL A 42 -2.25 -3.76 -0.18
CA VAL A 42 -3.39 -4.08 0.70
C VAL A 42 -3.13 -5.28 1.61
N GLY A 43 -2.05 -6.04 1.39
CA GLY A 43 -1.72 -7.23 2.18
C GLY A 43 -2.66 -8.43 1.96
N ILE A 44 -3.33 -8.50 0.81
CA ILE A 44 -4.36 -9.52 0.51
C ILE A 44 -3.95 -10.29 -0.75
N GLY A 45 -4.16 -11.61 -0.76
CA GLY A 45 -3.92 -12.45 -1.95
C GLY A 45 -4.90 -12.17 -3.08
N TRP A 46 -4.45 -12.35 -4.34
CA TRP A 46 -5.22 -12.00 -5.53
C TRP A 46 -6.65 -12.59 -5.56
N ASN A 47 -6.83 -13.86 -5.19
CA ASN A 47 -8.16 -14.51 -5.19
C ASN A 47 -9.15 -13.82 -4.24
N SER A 48 -8.67 -13.35 -3.08
CA SER A 48 -9.49 -12.63 -2.12
C SER A 48 -9.80 -11.21 -2.60
N ILE A 49 -8.84 -10.55 -3.26
CA ILE A 49 -9.07 -9.25 -3.91
C ILE A 49 -10.16 -9.38 -4.98
N THR A 50 -10.07 -10.37 -5.86
CA THR A 50 -11.05 -10.54 -6.94
C THR A 50 -12.44 -10.87 -6.40
N SER A 51 -12.52 -11.71 -5.36
CA SER A 51 -13.80 -12.15 -4.80
C SER A 51 -14.48 -11.07 -3.95
N HIS A 52 -13.71 -10.34 -3.14
CA HIS A 52 -14.26 -9.44 -2.13
C HIS A 52 -14.17 -7.97 -2.51
N LEU A 53 -13.21 -7.54 -3.33
CA LEU A 53 -13.00 -6.12 -3.67
C LEU A 53 -13.44 -5.82 -5.10
N MET A 54 -12.98 -6.59 -6.08
CA MET A 54 -13.25 -6.29 -7.50
C MET A 54 -14.70 -6.50 -7.93
N SER A 55 -15.50 -7.21 -7.14
CA SER A 55 -16.94 -7.34 -7.34
C SER A 55 -17.71 -6.07 -6.96
N ASP A 56 -17.09 -5.15 -6.20
CA ASP A 56 -17.68 -3.87 -5.85
C ASP A 56 -17.50 -2.86 -6.99
N PRO A 57 -18.58 -2.30 -7.56
CA PRO A 57 -18.49 -1.30 -8.61
C PRO A 57 -17.77 -0.01 -8.18
N ASN A 58 -17.64 0.24 -6.87
CA ASN A 58 -16.93 1.39 -6.34
C ASN A 58 -15.43 1.12 -6.11
N PHE A 59 -14.96 -0.11 -6.31
CA PHE A 59 -13.54 -0.40 -6.19
C PHE A 59 -12.78 0.21 -7.37
N PRO A 60 -11.75 1.05 -7.14
CA PRO A 60 -11.09 1.81 -8.20
C PRO A 60 -10.14 0.92 -9.01
N ALA A 61 -10.72 0.25 -10.02
CA ALA A 61 -10.03 -0.67 -10.91
C ALA A 61 -10.29 -0.29 -12.37
N ILE A 62 -9.21 -0.07 -13.13
CA ILE A 62 -9.27 0.30 -14.54
C ILE A 62 -8.63 -0.80 -15.38
N ARG A 63 -9.26 -1.11 -16.51
CA ARG A 63 -8.76 -2.10 -17.47
C ARG A 63 -7.93 -1.42 -18.56
N LEU A 64 -6.69 -1.89 -18.74
CA LEU A 64 -5.83 -1.52 -19.88
C LEU A 64 -5.52 -2.80 -20.69
N GLY A 65 -6.38 -3.10 -21.66
CA GLY A 65 -6.33 -4.35 -22.42
C GLY A 65 -6.38 -5.56 -21.49
N ASN A 66 -5.26 -6.29 -21.42
CA ASN A 66 -5.15 -7.48 -20.56
C ASN A 66 -4.67 -7.18 -19.13
N LYS A 67 -4.34 -5.92 -18.80
CA LYS A 67 -3.80 -5.52 -17.49
C LYS A 67 -4.83 -4.77 -16.64
N TRP A 68 -4.72 -4.95 -15.33
CA TRP A 68 -5.45 -4.15 -14.35
C TRP A 68 -4.53 -3.06 -13.80
N LEU A 69 -5.08 -1.86 -13.69
CA LEU A 69 -4.44 -0.69 -13.10
C LEU A 69 -5.32 -0.17 -11.97
N PHE A 70 -4.70 0.19 -10.86
CA PHE A 70 -5.41 0.65 -9.67
C PHE A 70 -4.80 1.98 -9.21
N PRO A 71 -5.54 3.11 -9.29
CA PRO A 71 -5.05 4.40 -8.80
C PRO A 71 -4.73 4.31 -7.31
N ARG A 72 -3.47 4.52 -6.92
CA ARG A 72 -2.98 4.24 -5.56
C ARG A 72 -3.80 4.97 -4.48
N HIS A 73 -4.01 6.28 -4.65
CA HIS A 73 -4.73 7.09 -3.67
C HIS A 73 -6.21 6.71 -3.57
N GLU A 74 -6.87 6.39 -4.68
CA GLU A 74 -8.27 5.96 -4.67
C GLU A 74 -8.42 4.62 -3.97
N VAL A 75 -7.51 3.67 -4.22
CA VAL A 75 -7.49 2.38 -3.50
C VAL A 75 -7.33 2.61 -2.01
N GLU A 76 -6.41 3.49 -1.59
CA GLU A 76 -6.21 3.80 -0.19
C GLU A 76 -7.47 4.36 0.47
N GLN A 77 -8.12 5.33 -0.18
CA GLN A 77 -9.36 5.93 0.31
C GLN A 77 -10.50 4.90 0.38
N TYR A 78 -10.63 4.05 -0.64
CA TYR A 78 -11.59 2.95 -0.64
C TYR A 78 -11.35 2.01 0.54
N MET A 79 -10.09 1.57 0.74
CA MET A 79 -9.76 0.62 1.79
C MET A 79 -9.98 1.18 3.20
N LYS A 80 -9.73 2.48 3.42
CA LYS A 80 -10.05 3.16 4.69
C LYS A 80 -11.54 3.09 5.01
N LYS A 81 -12.39 3.40 4.03
CA LYS A 81 -13.87 3.32 4.18
C LYS A 81 -14.33 1.88 4.38
N TYR A 82 -13.81 0.97 3.57
CA TYR A 82 -14.15 -0.45 3.64
C TYR A 82 -13.77 -1.06 4.99
N TYR A 83 -12.57 -0.77 5.50
CA TYR A 83 -12.11 -1.18 6.82
C TYR A 83 -13.08 -0.74 7.92
N GLN A 84 -13.45 0.55 7.93
CA GLN A 84 -14.37 1.08 8.95
C GLN A 84 -15.72 0.37 8.88
N ALA A 85 -16.31 0.24 7.69
CA ALA A 85 -17.61 -0.42 7.52
C ALA A 85 -17.60 -1.90 7.95
N VAL A 86 -16.52 -2.62 7.66
CA VAL A 86 -16.34 -4.00 8.11
C VAL A 86 -16.24 -4.07 9.63
N ARG A 87 -15.45 -3.17 10.25
CA ARG A 87 -15.30 -3.11 11.72
C ARG A 87 -16.64 -2.81 12.41
N ASP A 88 -17.40 -1.85 11.89
CA ASP A 88 -18.73 -1.49 12.39
C ASP A 88 -19.74 -2.63 12.23
N SER A 89 -19.47 -3.57 11.31
CA SER A 89 -20.30 -4.75 11.05
C SER A 89 -19.78 -6.02 11.73
N GLY A 90 -18.85 -5.91 12.69
CA GLY A 90 -18.35 -7.04 13.48
C GLY A 90 -16.95 -7.56 13.08
N GLY A 91 -16.28 -6.91 12.13
CA GLY A 91 -14.87 -7.13 11.83
C GLY A 91 -14.54 -8.32 10.92
N ASP A 92 -15.54 -9.00 10.36
CA ASP A 92 -15.38 -10.16 9.49
C ASP A 92 -15.70 -9.79 8.03
N ILE A 93 -14.65 -9.70 7.20
CA ILE A 93 -14.74 -9.35 5.76
C ILE A 93 -15.65 -10.31 5.00
N ILE A 94 -15.67 -11.59 5.36
CA ILE A 94 -16.44 -12.62 4.64
C ILE A 94 -17.93 -12.48 4.97
N LYS A 95 -18.25 -12.13 6.23
CA LYS A 95 -19.63 -11.91 6.67
C LYS A 95 -20.15 -10.51 6.35
N TYR A 96 -19.27 -9.55 6.12
CA TYR A 96 -19.66 -8.20 5.74
C TYR A 96 -20.37 -8.21 4.38
N LYS A 97 -21.64 -7.82 4.41
CA LYS A 97 -22.43 -7.57 3.21
C LYS A 97 -22.53 -6.06 3.01
N ARG A 98 -22.02 -5.60 1.87
CA ARG A 98 -22.26 -4.22 1.42
C ARG A 98 -23.77 -4.02 1.27
N LYS A 99 -24.29 -2.95 1.87
CA LYS A 99 -25.70 -2.55 1.73
C LYS A 99 -25.95 -1.94 0.37
#